data_AF-A0A1I6LSW2-F1
#
_entry.id   AF-A0A1I6LSW2-F1
#
_cell.length_a   1.000
_cell.length_b   1.000
_cell.length_c   1.000
_cell.angle_alpha   90.00
_cell.angle_beta   90.00
_cell.angle_gamma   90.00
#
_symmetry.space_group_name_H-M   'P 1'
#
loop_
_entity.id
_entity.type
_entity.pdbx_description
1 polymer ?
#
loop_
_entity_poly.entity_id
_entity_poly.type
_entity_poly.pdbx_seq_one_letter_code
_entity_poly.pdbx_strand_id
1 'polypeptide(L)'
;MNVMEFIVLAILASYILMGLKEGFIKTVFSFCSIFIALIITQIVSGPISTQVRGNGVVVNYISSQVEELFSLEKISVEDVEKEGKDEKAGTVSSQVNIINSLTLPESIKESLIENNNTEVYRAMEVDNFGEYINRFLTYAIINCITYSIVFGIVMLALQIIASMLNIVSKLPVVHSINKAGGAAVGAVRGFAIIWVMCIVLTIFSSTETGKIIFNQINSSAFLSFIYNNNLLAKTVINVTKSLF
;
A
#
# COMPACT_ATOMS: atom_id res chain seq x y z
N MET A 1 -18.82 -22.40 -19.28
CA MET A 1 -17.57 -21.68 -18.96
C MET A 1 -17.71 -20.27 -19.49
N ASN A 2 -17.77 -19.27 -18.60
CA ASN A 2 -17.88 -17.86 -19.00
C ASN A 2 -16.49 -17.20 -19.08
N VAL A 3 -16.42 -15.96 -19.57
CA VAL A 3 -15.14 -15.27 -19.81
C VAL A 3 -14.35 -15.12 -18.51
N MET A 4 -15.02 -14.76 -17.41
CA MET A 4 -14.37 -14.61 -16.11
C MET A 4 -13.76 -15.92 -15.59
N GLU A 5 -14.42 -17.05 -15.83
CA GLU A 5 -13.95 -18.38 -15.44
C GLU A 5 -12.66 -18.73 -16.17
N PHE A 6 -12.59 -18.45 -17.46
CA PHE A 6 -11.36 -18.61 -18.24
C PHE A 6 -10.23 -17.73 -17.73
N ILE A 7 -10.51 -16.46 -17.40
CA ILE A 7 -9.50 -15.53 -16.86
C ILE A 7 -8.96 -16.05 -15.52
N VAL A 8 -9.82 -16.46 -14.59
CA VAL A 8 -9.40 -16.98 -13.28
C VAL A 8 -8.58 -18.26 -13.43
N LEU A 9 -9.00 -19.18 -14.31
CA LEU A 9 -8.24 -20.40 -14.59
C LEU A 9 -6.89 -20.10 -15.24
N ALA A 10 -6.81 -19.12 -16.15
CA ALA A 10 -5.55 -18.70 -16.76
C ALA A 10 -4.60 -18.10 -15.73
N ILE A 11 -5.11 -17.31 -14.78
CA ILE A 11 -4.32 -16.76 -13.68
C ILE A 11 -3.80 -17.91 -12.79
N LEU A 12 -4.66 -18.83 -12.35
CA LEU A 12 -4.23 -20.00 -11.56
C LEU A 12 -3.19 -20.84 -12.30
N ALA A 13 -3.45 -21.16 -13.57
CA ALA A 13 -2.54 -21.94 -14.39
C ALA A 13 -1.20 -21.23 -14.56
N SER A 14 -1.17 -19.91 -14.77
CA SER A 14 0.08 -19.17 -14.89
C SER A 14 0.94 -19.26 -13.62
N TYR A 15 0.35 -19.07 -12.44
CA TYR A 15 1.07 -19.21 -11.17
C TYR A 15 1.54 -20.64 -10.89
N ILE A 16 0.73 -21.64 -11.23
CA ILE A 16 1.10 -23.07 -11.11
C ILE A 16 2.28 -23.39 -12.05
N LEU A 17 2.22 -22.95 -13.30
CA LEU A 17 3.28 -23.17 -14.29
C LEU A 17 4.57 -22.43 -13.91
N MET A 18 4.47 -21.22 -13.36
CA MET A 18 5.62 -20.50 -12.79
C MET A 18 6.23 -21.31 -11.63
N GLY A 19 5.40 -21.82 -10.71
CA GLY A 19 5.85 -22.68 -9.62
C GLY A 19 6.52 -23.96 -10.09
N LEU A 20 5.98 -24.62 -11.13
CA LEU A 20 6.59 -25.81 -11.75
C LEU A 20 7.94 -25.51 -12.40
N LYS A 21 8.11 -24.32 -12.98
CA LYS A 21 9.36 -23.88 -13.63
C LYS A 21 10.43 -23.52 -12.60
N GLU A 22 10.03 -22.83 -11.53
CA GLU A 22 10.94 -22.32 -10.50
C GLU A 22 11.30 -23.37 -9.45
N GLY A 23 10.38 -24.28 -9.12
CA GLY A 23 10.54 -25.26 -8.05
C GLY A 23 10.22 -24.70 -6.66
N PHE A 24 9.90 -25.61 -5.74
CA PHE A 24 9.40 -25.34 -4.39
C PHE A 24 10.25 -24.32 -3.64
N ILE A 25 11.57 -24.56 -3.53
CA ILE A 25 12.47 -23.73 -2.73
C ILE A 25 12.42 -22.27 -3.21
N LYS A 26 12.55 -22.06 -4.52
CA LYS A 26 12.52 -20.72 -5.11
C LYS A 26 11.14 -20.08 -4.99
N THR A 27 10.06 -20.83 -5.23
CA THR A 27 8.69 -20.29 -5.14
C THR A 27 8.34 -19.89 -3.70
N VAL A 28 8.67 -20.70 -2.70
CA VAL A 28 8.48 -20.36 -1.28
C VAL A 28 9.31 -19.15 -0.90
N PHE A 29 10.60 -19.14 -1.22
CA PHE A 29 11.48 -18.03 -0.90
C PHE A 29 11.02 -16.73 -1.57
N SER A 30 10.60 -16.77 -2.84
CA SER A 30 10.06 -15.62 -3.57
C SER A 30 8.76 -15.10 -2.94
N PHE A 31 7.88 -16.01 -2.49
CA PHE A 31 6.66 -15.63 -1.78
C PHE A 31 6.97 -14.99 -0.42
N CYS A 32 7.86 -15.59 0.37
CA CYS A 32 8.28 -15.05 1.67
C CYS A 32 9.07 -13.74 1.55
N SER A 33 9.82 -13.56 0.45
CA SER A 33 10.62 -12.37 0.19
C SER A 33 9.81 -11.08 0.22
N ILE A 34 8.51 -11.12 -0.11
CA ILE A 34 7.65 -9.94 -0.02
C ILE A 34 7.54 -9.46 1.42
N PHE A 35 7.28 -10.36 2.37
CA PHE A 35 7.18 -10.03 3.80
C PHE A 35 8.52 -9.63 4.38
N ILE A 36 9.59 -10.34 3.99
CA ILE A 36 10.96 -9.99 4.39
C ILE A 36 11.32 -8.59 3.87
N ALA A 37 11.00 -8.28 2.61
CA ALA A 37 11.23 -6.97 2.03
C ALA A 37 10.46 -5.88 2.80
N LEU A 38 9.18 -6.08 3.11
CA LEU A 38 8.40 -5.11 3.89
C LEU A 38 9.04 -4.82 5.26
N ILE A 39 9.49 -5.85 5.99
CA ILE A 39 10.14 -5.70 7.29
C ILE A 39 11.47 -4.95 7.15
N ILE A 40 12.32 -5.35 6.19
CA ILE A 40 13.60 -4.69 5.95
C ILE A 40 13.39 -3.23 5.55
N THR A 41 12.47 -2.97 4.62
CA THR A 41 12.15 -1.62 4.16
C THR A 41 11.67 -0.76 5.31
N GLN A 42 10.80 -1.26 6.20
CA GLN A 42 10.33 -0.51 7.36
C GLN A 42 11.47 0.00 8.25
N ILE A 43 12.54 -0.79 8.39
CA ILE A 43 13.70 -0.44 9.21
C ILE A 43 14.62 0.53 8.46
N VAL A 44 14.84 0.28 7.16
CA VAL A 44 15.84 0.98 6.35
C VAL A 44 15.32 2.31 5.77
N SER A 45 14.01 2.43 5.51
CA SER A 45 13.44 3.62 4.85
C SER A 45 13.52 4.87 5.72
N GLY A 46 13.47 4.73 7.05
CA GLY A 46 13.55 5.85 7.99
C GLY A 46 14.86 6.65 7.84
N PRO A 47 16.03 6.01 8.07
CA PRO A 47 17.34 6.67 7.90
C PRO A 47 17.59 7.21 6.49
N ILE A 48 17.11 6.53 5.45
CA ILE A 48 17.27 7.04 4.07
C ILE A 48 16.39 8.27 3.86
N SER A 49 15.15 8.26 4.35
CA SER A 49 14.26 9.41 4.20
C SER A 49 14.79 10.64 4.91
N THR A 50 15.37 10.51 6.11
CA THR A 50 15.98 11.65 6.81
C THR A 50 17.13 12.26 6.02
N GLN A 51 17.95 11.45 5.35
CA GLN A 51 18.99 11.95 4.45
C GLN A 51 18.41 12.68 3.24
N VAL A 52 17.34 12.14 2.64
CA VAL A 52 16.66 12.79 1.51
C VAL A 52 16.04 14.14 1.94
N ARG A 53 15.46 14.21 3.13
CA ARG A 53 14.93 15.46 3.71
C ARG A 53 16.01 16.49 4.03
N GLY A 54 17.25 16.06 4.24
CA GLY A 54 18.40 16.98 4.36
C GLY A 54 18.81 17.62 3.03
N ASN A 55 18.30 17.14 1.90
CA ASN A 55 18.59 17.70 0.58
C ASN A 55 17.57 18.79 0.22
N GLY A 56 17.99 20.05 0.35
CA GLY A 56 17.14 21.21 0.06
C GLY A 56 16.58 21.25 -1.36
N VAL A 57 17.28 20.67 -2.36
CA VAL A 57 16.77 20.63 -3.74
C VAL A 57 15.52 19.75 -3.83
N VAL A 58 15.54 18.58 -3.20
CA VAL A 58 14.42 17.64 -3.21
C VAL A 58 13.26 18.20 -2.40
N VAL A 59 13.54 18.72 -1.21
CA VAL A 59 12.51 19.30 -0.34
C VAL A 59 11.83 20.48 -1.00
N ASN A 60 12.59 21.42 -1.57
CA ASN A 60 12.01 22.61 -2.20
C ASN A 60 11.21 22.25 -3.46
N TYR A 61 11.67 21.28 -4.25
CA TYR A 61 10.94 20.81 -5.42
C TYR A 61 9.60 20.17 -5.03
N ILE A 62 9.58 19.29 -4.02
CA ILE A 62 8.33 18.64 -3.60
C ILE A 62 7.41 19.64 -2.89
N SER A 63 7.96 20.56 -2.09
CA SER A 63 7.21 21.62 -1.40
C SER A 63 6.44 22.50 -2.38
N SER A 64 7.07 22.94 -3.48
CA SER A 64 6.37 23.75 -4.47
C SER A 64 5.25 22.99 -5.19
N GLN A 65 5.43 21.68 -5.43
CA GLN A 65 4.39 20.82 -5.98
C GLN A 65 3.23 20.63 -5.00
N VAL A 66 3.50 20.51 -3.70
CA VAL A 66 2.47 20.44 -2.66
C VAL A 66 1.68 21.75 -2.60
N GLU A 67 2.34 22.90 -2.63
CA GLU A 67 1.69 24.21 -2.64
C GLU A 67 0.73 24.37 -3.82
N GLU A 68 1.17 23.99 -5.02
CA GLU A 68 0.38 24.05 -6.25
C GLU A 68 -0.85 23.11 -6.18
N LEU A 69 -0.64 21.84 -5.81
CA LEU A 69 -1.70 20.82 -5.79
C LEU A 69 -2.77 21.08 -4.75
N PHE A 70 -2.40 21.61 -3.59
CA PHE A 70 -3.33 21.87 -2.50
C PHE A 70 -3.77 23.34 -2.43
N SER A 71 -3.28 24.21 -3.32
CA SER A 71 -3.56 25.65 -3.33
C SER A 71 -3.40 26.27 -1.94
N LEU A 72 -2.38 25.85 -1.19
CA LEU A 72 -2.18 26.22 0.22
C LEU A 72 -1.95 27.74 0.38
N GLU A 73 -1.55 28.42 -0.70
CA GLU A 73 -1.46 29.88 -0.79
C GLU A 73 -2.81 30.59 -0.54
N LYS A 74 -3.95 29.91 -0.74
CA LYS A 74 -5.29 30.45 -0.43
C LYS A 74 -5.70 30.28 1.04
N ILE A 75 -5.06 29.36 1.77
CA ILE A 75 -5.36 29.09 3.19
C ILE A 75 -4.77 30.20 4.08
N SER A 76 -3.75 30.93 3.61
CA SER A 76 -3.07 31.98 4.38
C SER A 76 -3.79 33.33 4.42
N VAL A 77 -4.75 33.60 3.52
CA VAL A 77 -5.32 34.96 3.35
C VAL A 77 -6.74 35.12 3.93
N GLU A 78 -7.62 34.11 3.87
CA GLU A 78 -9.01 34.31 4.30
C GLU A 78 -9.32 33.95 5.77
N ASP A 79 -8.52 33.07 6.41
CA ASP A 79 -8.85 32.52 7.74
C ASP A 79 -8.01 33.10 8.90
N VAL A 80 -6.93 33.84 8.63
CA VAL A 80 -6.04 34.39 9.69
C VAL A 80 -6.33 35.86 10.01
N GLU A 81 -6.92 36.64 9.10
CA GLU A 81 -7.15 38.08 9.33
C GLU A 81 -8.41 38.40 10.15
N LYS A 82 -9.25 37.41 10.45
CA LYS A 82 -10.43 37.58 11.33
C LYS A 82 -10.21 36.97 12.71
N GLU A 83 -9.21 37.42 13.46
CA GLU A 83 -9.32 37.51 14.92
C GLU A 83 -8.08 38.17 15.51
N GLY A 84 -8.16 39.50 15.58
CA GLY A 84 -7.37 40.24 16.54
C GLY A 84 -7.76 39.82 17.95
N LYS A 85 -6.75 39.48 18.76
CA LYS A 85 -6.77 39.58 20.23
C LYS A 85 -7.96 38.89 20.91
N ASP A 86 -8.01 37.55 20.91
CA ASP A 86 -8.41 36.77 22.11
C ASP A 86 -8.11 35.26 21.94
N GLU A 87 -7.10 34.82 22.70
CA GLU A 87 -6.86 33.52 23.33
C GLU A 87 -7.34 32.19 22.70
N LYS A 88 -6.40 31.52 22.00
CA LYS A 88 -5.96 30.09 22.05
C LYS A 88 -6.96 28.90 22.05
N ALA A 89 -8.25 29.07 22.32
CA ALA A 89 -9.24 27.99 22.29
C ALA A 89 -10.01 27.92 20.96
N GLY A 90 -10.14 29.05 20.24
CA GLY A 90 -10.79 29.12 18.93
C GLY A 90 -9.92 28.63 17.75
N THR A 91 -8.59 28.75 17.88
CA THR A 91 -7.66 28.50 16.77
C THR A 91 -7.50 27.03 16.40
N VAL A 92 -7.46 26.12 17.39
CA VAL A 92 -7.29 24.68 17.16
C VAL A 92 -8.52 24.08 16.48
N SER A 93 -9.73 24.48 16.91
CA SER A 93 -10.96 24.00 16.28
C SER A 93 -11.09 24.46 14.84
N SER A 94 -10.68 25.70 14.53
CA SER A 94 -10.65 26.22 13.16
C SER A 94 -9.63 25.50 12.28
N GLN A 95 -8.43 25.20 12.79
CA GLN A 95 -7.41 24.43 12.08
C GLN A 95 -7.86 22.99 11.78
N VAL A 96 -8.54 22.33 12.72
CA VAL A 96 -9.13 20.99 12.50
C VAL A 96 -10.17 21.02 11.38
N ASN A 97 -11.03 22.05 11.34
CA ASN A 97 -12.00 22.21 10.26
C ASN A 97 -11.34 22.39 8.89
N ILE A 98 -10.25 23.17 8.82
CA ILE A 98 -9.46 23.33 7.60
C ILE A 98 -8.89 21.97 7.17
N ILE A 99 -8.25 21.21 8.07
CA ILE A 99 -7.71 19.88 7.76
C ILE A 99 -8.80 18.94 7.24
N ASN A 100 -9.98 18.95 7.86
CA ASN A 100 -11.10 18.11 7.44
C ASN A 100 -11.65 18.46 6.06
N SER A 101 -11.55 19.72 5.65
CA SER A 101 -11.94 20.18 4.32
C SER A 101 -10.97 19.76 3.21
N LEU A 102 -9.75 19.35 3.54
CA LEU A 102 -8.77 18.90 2.56
C LEU A 102 -9.22 17.58 1.90
N THR A 103 -9.02 17.47 0.59
CA THR A 103 -9.26 16.24 -0.19
C THR A 103 -8.12 15.23 0.03
N LEU A 104 -8.00 14.76 1.27
CA LEU A 104 -6.98 13.81 1.72
C LEU A 104 -7.63 12.55 2.32
N PRO A 105 -6.95 11.40 2.29
CA PRO A 105 -7.36 10.23 3.05
C PRO A 105 -7.48 10.55 4.55
N GLU A 106 -8.47 9.97 5.23
CA GLU A 106 -8.71 10.18 6.67
C GLU A 106 -7.47 9.89 7.52
N SER A 107 -6.69 8.85 7.18
CA SER A 107 -5.44 8.54 7.89
C SER A 107 -4.41 9.68 7.87
N ILE A 108 -4.38 10.48 6.80
CA ILE A 108 -3.50 11.65 6.69
C ILE A 108 -4.08 12.82 7.49
N LYS A 109 -5.41 13.03 7.45
CA LYS A 109 -6.08 14.07 8.23
C LYS A 109 -5.92 13.84 9.73
N GLU A 110 -6.15 12.62 10.20
CA GLU A 110 -5.93 12.24 11.61
C GLU A 110 -4.47 12.50 12.02
N SER A 111 -3.52 12.07 11.19
CA SER A 111 -2.09 12.32 11.46
C SER A 111 -1.76 13.82 11.51
N LEU A 112 -2.34 14.64 10.63
CA LEU A 112 -2.20 16.10 10.67
C LEU A 112 -2.80 16.69 11.95
N ILE A 113 -3.98 16.22 12.39
CA ILE A 113 -4.63 16.72 13.61
C ILE A 113 -3.81 16.33 14.85
N GLU A 114 -3.37 15.07 14.96
CA GLU A 114 -2.58 14.57 16.09
C GLU A 114 -1.22 15.27 16.21
N ASN A 115 -0.61 15.62 15.07
CA ASN A 115 0.70 16.25 15.01
C ASN A 115 0.63 17.78 14.93
N ASN A 116 -0.56 18.39 15.00
CA ASN A 116 -0.72 19.84 14.98
C ASN A 116 -0.43 20.45 16.37
N ASN A 117 0.85 20.46 16.76
CA ASN A 117 1.30 21.00 18.04
C ASN A 117 2.69 21.65 17.96
N THR A 118 3.03 22.46 18.96
CA THR A 118 4.26 23.27 18.98
C THR A 118 5.55 22.45 18.91
N GLU A 119 5.58 21.24 19.48
CA GLU A 119 6.77 20.39 19.45
C GLU A 119 7.08 19.91 18.03
N VAL A 120 6.04 19.51 17.29
CA VAL A 120 6.18 19.09 15.89
C VAL A 120 6.57 20.27 14.99
N TYR A 121 6.04 21.47 15.25
CA TYR A 121 6.39 22.67 14.48
C TYR A 121 7.87 23.00 14.62
N ARG A 122 8.40 22.95 15.85
CA ARG A 122 9.83 23.13 16.13
C ARG A 122 10.69 22.07 15.44
N ALA A 123 10.26 20.80 15.50
CA ALA A 123 10.98 19.70 14.86
C ALA A 123 11.01 19.80 13.33
N MET A 124 10.05 20.50 12.72
CA MET A 124 9.96 20.71 11.27
C MET A 124 10.48 22.08 10.81
N GLU A 125 10.93 22.93 11.74
CA GLU A 125 11.40 24.30 11.48
C GLU A 125 10.37 25.12 10.68
N VAL A 126 9.11 25.12 11.15
CA VAL A 126 7.98 25.87 10.58
C VAL A 126 7.38 26.82 11.60
N ASP A 127 6.98 28.01 11.16
CA ASP A 127 6.53 29.09 12.04
C ASP A 127 5.00 29.23 12.09
N ASN A 128 4.29 28.69 11.10
CA ASN A 128 2.84 28.83 10.99
C ASN A 128 2.14 27.57 10.47
N PHE A 129 0.81 27.58 10.58
CA PHE A 129 -0.04 26.45 10.21
C PHE A 129 0.04 26.10 8.71
N GLY A 130 0.13 27.09 7.82
CA GLY A 130 0.26 26.82 6.38
C GLY A 130 1.57 26.11 6.03
N GLU A 131 2.68 26.59 6.60
CA GLU A 131 3.99 25.94 6.50
C GLU A 131 3.99 24.54 7.11
N TYR A 132 3.29 24.34 8.23
CA TYR A 132 3.11 23.02 8.85
C TYR A 132 2.44 22.02 7.90
N ILE A 133 1.28 22.36 7.33
CA ILE A 133 0.56 21.49 6.39
C ILE A 133 1.46 21.13 5.20
N ASN A 134 2.08 22.14 4.60
CA ASN A 134 2.97 21.97 3.46
C ASN A 134 4.16 21.05 3.79
N ARG A 135 4.89 21.35 4.87
CA ARG A 135 6.07 20.58 5.27
C ARG A 135 5.71 19.14 5.64
N PHE A 136 4.59 18.94 6.34
CA PHE A 136 4.09 17.62 6.68
C PHE A 136 3.81 16.78 5.42
N LEU A 137 3.06 17.34 4.46
CA LEU A 137 2.75 16.65 3.20
C LEU A 137 3.99 16.41 2.35
N THR A 138 4.92 17.37 2.31
CA THR A 138 6.23 17.21 1.66
C THR A 138 7.00 16.02 2.23
N TYR A 139 7.09 15.92 3.55
CA TYR A 139 7.76 14.80 4.21
C TYR A 139 7.02 13.47 4.03
N ALA A 140 5.69 13.48 4.02
CA ALA A 140 4.88 12.29 3.73
C ALA A 140 5.14 11.78 2.31
N ILE A 141 5.23 12.66 1.31
CA ILE A 141 5.55 12.30 -0.08
C ILE A 141 6.99 11.75 -0.17
N ILE A 142 7.97 12.41 0.45
CA ILE A 142 9.36 11.92 0.49
C ILE A 142 9.43 10.54 1.13
N ASN A 143 8.71 10.31 2.22
CA ASN A 143 8.65 9.00 2.88
C ASN A 143 8.07 7.94 1.96
N CYS A 144 6.96 8.24 1.28
CA CYS A 144 6.29 7.32 0.38
C CYS A 144 7.19 6.93 -0.80
N ILE A 145 7.84 7.91 -1.44
CA ILE A 145 8.78 7.69 -2.54
C ILE A 145 10.00 6.88 -2.06
N THR A 146 10.60 7.29 -0.93
CA THR A 146 11.75 6.59 -0.36
C THR A 146 11.42 5.15 -0.01
N TYR A 147 10.29 4.91 0.66
CA TYR A 147 9.82 3.57 1.01
C TYR A 147 9.63 2.72 -0.25
N SER A 148 9.01 3.27 -1.29
CA SER A 148 8.77 2.57 -2.55
C SER A 148 10.08 2.18 -3.27
N ILE A 149 11.05 3.09 -3.33
CA ILE A 149 12.36 2.84 -3.94
C ILE A 149 13.13 1.78 -3.14
N VAL A 150 13.20 1.94 -1.81
CA VAL A 150 13.90 0.99 -0.92
C VAL A 150 13.26 -0.38 -1.00
N PHE A 151 11.93 -0.47 -0.99
CA PHE A 151 11.21 -1.73 -1.19
C PHE A 151 11.56 -2.38 -2.52
N GLY A 152 11.58 -1.61 -3.62
CA GLY A 152 11.99 -2.11 -4.93
C GLY A 152 13.42 -2.66 -4.95
N ILE A 153 14.37 -1.94 -4.35
CA ILE A 153 15.79 -2.37 -4.27
C ILE A 153 15.94 -3.63 -3.43
N VAL A 154 15.32 -3.68 -2.24
CA VAL A 154 15.37 -4.84 -1.35
C VAL A 154 14.72 -6.06 -2.02
N MET A 155 13.57 -5.87 -2.65
CA MET A 155 12.88 -6.93 -3.36
C MET A 155 13.73 -7.46 -4.53
N LEU A 156 14.38 -6.58 -5.29
CA LEU A 156 15.31 -6.96 -6.36
C LEU A 156 16.48 -7.78 -5.81
N ALA A 157 17.10 -7.34 -4.71
CA ALA A 157 18.19 -8.06 -4.07
C ALA A 157 17.76 -9.48 -3.60
N LEU A 158 16.58 -9.59 -2.99
CA LEU A 158 16.03 -10.87 -2.57
C LEU A 158 15.74 -11.78 -3.77
N GLN A 159 15.25 -11.25 -4.89
CA GLN A 159 15.02 -12.05 -6.11
C GLN A 159 16.33 -12.57 -6.74
N ILE A 160 17.42 -11.80 -6.65
CA ILE A 160 18.75 -12.24 -7.08
C ILE A 160 19.19 -13.42 -6.20
N ILE A 161 19.06 -13.31 -4.88
CA ILE A 161 19.38 -14.38 -3.92
C ILE A 161 18.51 -15.62 -4.21
N ALA A 162 17.20 -15.45 -4.41
CA ALA A 162 16.27 -16.53 -4.74
C ALA A 162 16.71 -17.31 -5.98
N SER A 163 17.29 -16.63 -6.97
CA SER A 163 17.77 -17.25 -8.20
C SER A 163 19.03 -18.09 -7.98
N MET A 164 19.85 -17.77 -6.98
CA MET A 164 21.02 -18.55 -6.60
C MET A 164 20.65 -19.85 -5.86
N LEU A 165 19.50 -19.90 -5.19
CA LEU A 165 19.04 -21.10 -4.46
C LEU A 165 18.74 -22.31 -5.38
N ASN A 166 18.63 -22.11 -6.69
CA ASN A 166 18.35 -23.18 -7.66
C ASN A 166 19.48 -24.21 -7.85
N ILE A 167 20.66 -24.01 -7.24
CA ILE A 167 21.82 -24.92 -7.41
C ILE A 167 21.61 -26.26 -6.69
N VAL A 168 20.82 -26.31 -5.61
CA VAL A 168 20.72 -27.48 -4.71
C VAL A 168 19.81 -28.60 -5.27
N SER A 169 19.05 -28.35 -6.34
CA SER A 169 18.00 -29.27 -6.84
C SER A 169 18.47 -30.31 -7.88
N LYS A 170 19.78 -30.60 -8.01
CA LYS A 170 20.34 -31.40 -9.12
C LYS A 170 20.12 -32.93 -9.03
N LEU A 171 19.44 -33.46 -8.02
CA LEU A 171 19.17 -34.90 -7.90
C LEU A 171 17.80 -35.26 -8.51
N PRO A 172 17.69 -36.30 -9.37
CA PRO A 172 16.51 -36.55 -10.21
C PRO A 172 15.20 -36.79 -9.46
N VAL A 173 15.24 -37.42 -8.28
CA VAL A 173 14.04 -37.62 -7.42
C VAL A 173 13.66 -36.34 -6.69
N VAL A 174 14.66 -35.61 -6.17
CA VAL A 174 14.48 -34.31 -5.50
C VAL A 174 13.93 -33.27 -6.48
N HIS A 175 14.31 -33.34 -7.75
CA HIS A 175 13.86 -32.43 -8.80
C HIS A 175 12.36 -32.53 -9.08
N SER A 176 11.81 -33.74 -9.12
CA SER A 176 10.37 -33.95 -9.38
C SER A 176 9.51 -33.48 -8.20
N ILE A 177 9.94 -33.79 -6.96
CA ILE A 177 9.28 -33.32 -5.74
C ILE A 177 9.39 -31.79 -5.63
N ASN A 178 10.55 -31.21 -5.95
CA ASN A 178 10.75 -29.76 -5.96
C ASN A 178 9.81 -29.09 -6.97
N LYS A 179 9.65 -29.62 -8.18
CA LYS A 179 8.70 -29.07 -9.15
C LYS A 179 7.24 -29.20 -8.69
N ALA A 180 6.84 -30.36 -8.19
CA ALA A 180 5.48 -30.58 -7.70
C ALA A 180 5.15 -29.68 -6.50
N GLY A 181 6.08 -29.53 -5.55
CA GLY A 181 5.95 -28.59 -4.45
C GLY A 181 5.89 -27.13 -4.94
N GLY A 182 6.68 -26.77 -5.94
CA GLY A 182 6.61 -25.46 -6.60
C GLY A 182 5.23 -25.20 -7.20
N ALA A 183 4.64 -26.19 -7.87
CA ALA A 183 3.27 -26.12 -8.40
C ALA A 183 2.24 -25.86 -7.29
N ALA A 184 2.34 -26.59 -6.17
CA ALA A 184 1.44 -26.46 -5.04
C ALA A 184 1.52 -25.06 -4.40
N VAL A 185 2.74 -24.55 -4.16
CA VAL A 185 2.95 -23.20 -3.62
C VAL A 185 2.49 -22.14 -4.63
N GLY A 186 2.74 -22.37 -5.93
CA GLY A 186 2.22 -21.55 -7.01
C GLY A 186 0.69 -21.47 -7.00
N ALA A 187 0.00 -22.60 -6.82
CA ALA A 187 -1.46 -22.63 -6.68
C ALA A 187 -1.94 -21.80 -5.48
N VAL A 188 -1.33 -21.99 -4.31
CA VAL A 188 -1.65 -21.22 -3.10
C VAL A 188 -1.47 -19.71 -3.34
N ARG A 189 -0.35 -19.32 -3.96
CA ARG A 189 -0.08 -17.93 -4.34
C ARG A 189 -1.14 -17.40 -5.33
N GLY A 190 -1.50 -18.19 -6.33
CA GLY A 190 -2.53 -17.84 -7.31
C GLY A 190 -3.90 -17.60 -6.67
N PHE A 191 -4.32 -18.49 -5.77
CA PHE A 191 -5.56 -18.33 -5.01
C PHE A 191 -5.53 -17.09 -4.12
N ALA A 192 -4.41 -16.82 -3.43
CA ALA A 192 -4.26 -15.61 -2.63
C ALA A 192 -4.45 -14.33 -3.47
N ILE A 193 -3.84 -14.27 -4.66
CA ILE A 193 -3.99 -13.14 -5.59
C ILE A 193 -5.44 -13.00 -6.08
N ILE A 194 -6.11 -14.11 -6.41
CA ILE A 194 -7.53 -14.09 -6.81
C ILE A 194 -8.42 -13.57 -5.69
N TRP A 195 -8.18 -14.02 -4.46
CA TRP A 195 -8.92 -13.52 -3.31
C TRP A 195 -8.71 -12.03 -3.04
N VAL A 196 -7.49 -11.51 -3.22
CA VAL A 196 -7.24 -10.06 -3.18
C VAL A 196 -8.04 -9.35 -4.28
N MET A 197 -8.01 -9.85 -5.52
CA MET A 197 -8.80 -9.27 -6.61
C MET A 197 -10.32 -9.31 -6.32
N CYS A 198 -10.84 -10.36 -5.69
CA CYS A 198 -12.23 -10.43 -5.27
C CYS A 198 -12.59 -9.38 -4.21
N ILE A 199 -11.69 -9.11 -3.26
CA ILE A 199 -11.88 -8.03 -2.27
C ILE A 199 -11.95 -6.68 -3.00
N VAL A 200 -10.99 -6.41 -3.88
CA VAL A 200 -10.98 -5.18 -4.69
C VAL A 200 -12.26 -5.05 -5.52
N LEU A 201 -12.68 -6.12 -6.20
CA LEU A 201 -13.93 -6.15 -6.97
C LEU A 201 -15.16 -5.83 -6.12
N THR A 202 -15.19 -6.25 -4.85
CA THR A 202 -16.31 -6.01 -3.94
C THR A 202 -16.51 -4.52 -3.67
N ILE A 203 -15.42 -3.74 -3.62
CA ILE A 203 -15.46 -2.27 -3.47
C ILE A 203 -16.18 -1.63 -4.66
N PHE A 204 -16.01 -2.19 -5.86
CA PHE A 204 -16.62 -1.70 -7.11
C PHE A 204 -17.97 -2.36 -7.43
N SER A 205 -18.55 -3.14 -6.52
CA SER A 205 -19.78 -3.92 -6.76
C SER A 205 -20.99 -3.06 -7.18
N SER A 206 -21.06 -1.82 -6.72
CA SER A 206 -22.16 -0.88 -7.05
C SER A 206 -22.04 -0.25 -8.44
N THR A 207 -20.87 -0.34 -9.09
CA THR A 207 -20.64 0.19 -10.44
C THR A 207 -21.29 -0.70 -11.50
N GLU A 208 -21.56 -0.14 -12.68
CA GLU A 208 -22.13 -0.91 -13.80
C GLU A 208 -21.22 -2.07 -14.23
N THR A 209 -19.91 -1.81 -14.35
CA THR A 209 -18.91 -2.85 -14.66
C THR A 209 -18.84 -3.91 -13.57
N GLY A 210 -18.89 -3.53 -12.29
CA GLY A 210 -18.91 -4.45 -11.17
C GLY A 210 -20.09 -5.43 -11.26
N LYS A 211 -21.30 -4.93 -11.51
CA LYS A 211 -22.51 -5.76 -11.66
C LYS A 211 -22.37 -6.80 -12.79
N ILE A 212 -21.79 -6.42 -13.93
CA ILE A 212 -21.54 -7.35 -15.05
C ILE A 212 -20.61 -8.49 -14.61
N ILE A 213 -19.52 -8.18 -13.90
CA ILE A 213 -18.57 -9.18 -13.41
C ILE A 213 -19.23 -10.09 -12.36
N PHE A 214 -20.00 -9.52 -11.42
CA PHE A 214 -20.72 -10.31 -10.41
C PHE A 214 -21.73 -11.27 -11.00
N ASN A 215 -22.44 -10.89 -12.08
CA ASN A 215 -23.33 -11.81 -12.78
C ASN A 215 -22.56 -13.00 -13.39
N GLN A 216 -21.35 -12.78 -13.89
CA GLN A 216 -20.48 -13.87 -14.35
C GLN A 216 -19.98 -14.74 -13.20
N ILE A 217 -19.66 -14.15 -12.04
CA ILE A 217 -19.27 -14.94 -10.86
C ILE A 217 -20.42 -15.83 -10.39
N ASN A 218 -21.63 -15.26 -10.24
CA ASN A 218 -22.81 -15.95 -9.73
C ASN A 218 -23.35 -17.03 -10.69
N SER A 219 -23.11 -16.89 -11.99
CA SER A 219 -23.50 -17.89 -12.99
C SER A 219 -22.54 -19.08 -13.09
N SER A 220 -21.39 -19.05 -12.41
CA SER A 220 -20.42 -20.14 -12.37
C SER A 220 -20.24 -20.69 -10.96
N ALA A 221 -20.52 -21.98 -10.77
CA ALA A 221 -20.34 -22.66 -9.49
C ALA A 221 -18.90 -22.55 -8.97
N PHE A 222 -17.91 -22.65 -9.88
CA PHE A 222 -16.50 -22.54 -9.53
C PHE A 222 -16.13 -21.13 -9.06
N LEU A 223 -16.51 -20.09 -9.80
CA LEU A 223 -16.22 -18.70 -9.42
C LEU A 223 -16.95 -18.30 -8.13
N SER A 224 -18.22 -18.67 -8.01
CA SER A 224 -19.02 -18.46 -6.80
C SER A 224 -18.38 -19.15 -5.60
N PHE A 225 -17.87 -20.38 -5.77
CA PHE A 225 -17.18 -21.10 -4.71
C PHE A 225 -15.92 -20.35 -4.25
N ILE A 226 -15.07 -19.90 -5.18
CA ILE A 226 -13.85 -19.14 -4.85
C ILE A 226 -14.18 -17.82 -4.14
N TYR A 227 -15.16 -17.08 -4.67
CA TYR A 227 -15.56 -15.79 -4.12
C TYR A 227 -16.14 -15.93 -2.71
N ASN A 228 -17.08 -16.85 -2.51
CA ASN A 228 -17.77 -17.04 -1.23
C ASN A 228 -16.88 -17.69 -0.15
N ASN A 229 -15.83 -18.43 -0.55
CA ASN A 229 -14.86 -19.03 0.36
C ASN A 229 -13.57 -18.23 0.48
N ASN A 230 -13.62 -16.92 0.21
CA ASN A 230 -12.47 -16.04 0.35
C ASN A 230 -12.02 -15.91 1.81
N LEU A 231 -10.93 -16.60 2.17
CA LEU A 231 -10.37 -16.59 3.52
C LEU A 231 -9.84 -15.21 3.90
N LEU A 232 -9.23 -14.48 2.96
CA LEU A 232 -8.72 -13.13 3.22
C LEU A 232 -9.86 -12.17 3.55
N ALA A 233 -10.96 -12.22 2.79
CA ALA A 233 -12.14 -11.40 3.04
C ALA A 233 -12.75 -11.73 4.42
N LYS A 234 -12.85 -13.02 4.78
CA LYS A 234 -13.31 -13.44 6.12
C LYS A 234 -12.45 -12.86 7.23
N THR A 235 -11.12 -12.88 7.08
CA THR A 235 -10.20 -12.27 8.06
C THR A 235 -10.42 -10.76 8.17
N VAL A 236 -10.50 -10.04 7.05
CA VAL A 236 -10.76 -8.60 7.04
C VAL A 236 -12.06 -8.26 7.76
N ILE A 237 -13.16 -8.95 7.43
CA ILE A 237 -14.47 -8.72 8.04
C ILE A 237 -14.46 -9.05 9.55
N ASN A 238 -13.78 -10.11 9.96
CA ASN A 238 -13.68 -10.48 11.37
C ASN A 238 -12.90 -9.44 12.18
N VAL A 239 -11.82 -8.87 11.63
CA VAL A 239 -11.11 -7.75 12.26
C VAL A 239 -12.04 -6.54 12.41
N THR A 240 -12.80 -6.19 11.37
CA THR A 240 -13.78 -5.10 11.46
C THR A 240 -14.83 -5.33 12.54
N LYS A 241 -15.34 -6.55 12.69
CA LYS A 241 -16.30 -6.90 13.76
C LYS A 241 -15.73 -6.80 15.17
N SER A 242 -14.40 -6.87 15.33
CA SER A 242 -13.76 -6.71 16.65
C SER A 242 -13.53 -5.26 17.05
N LEU A 243 -13.74 -4.31 16.13
CA LEU A 243 -13.58 -2.87 16.35
C LEU A 243 -14.91 -2.17 16.74
N PHE A 244 -16.03 -2.89 16.69
CA PHE A 244 -17.37 -2.45 17.09
C PHE A 244 -17.93 -3.40 18.15
#